data_AF-A0A7J5TZT3-F1
#
_entry.id   AF-A0A7J5TZT3-F1
#
_cell.length_a   1.000
_cell.length_b   1.000
_cell.length_c   1.000
_cell.angle_alpha   90.00
_cell.angle_beta   90.00
_cell.angle_gamma   90.00
#
_symmetry.space_group_name_H-M   'P 1'
#
loop_
_entity.id
_entity.type
_entity.pdbx_description
1 polymer ?
#
loop_
_entity_poly.entity_id
_entity_poly.type
_entity_poly.pdbx_seq_one_letter_code
_entity_poly.pdbx_strand_id
1 'polypeptide(L)'
;MKINLLILGLMLATTLTFAQNVIRVQNGQSLQTIIDDPAFVAGSVLLLDPGSYGDVIVRKRVSIIGSGYFNGTNEAQLEDVTFSSNNLTTSDGSLITGCSMRTITISRSNITVQRCRIYPSGFSTSVDIGNVNNARLVQCFIEGGIAIQWGATNFLIKNSIINGRIGTNFSSVQYTGVIAYNTMTYEACDVISLGTTNVNVTVANNILVTPATCNNANAQQNYRTDMFASFNNNIVRLGNYQSTNPSNVFLNVANMAGTLFTPAGTSLEGKYMLSVSSPAKGAGEGGTDCGAFGGADPYVLTGSPVGPVIQDLQVPATARQNETIQIRLRAKIQN
;
A
#
# COMPACT_ATOMS: atom_id res chain seq x y z
N MET A 1 49.59 28.48 -2.87
CA MET A 1 48.31 29.14 -3.20
C MET A 1 47.49 28.48 -4.33
N LYS A 2 47.92 27.36 -4.94
CA LYS A 2 47.17 26.71 -6.05
C LYS A 2 46.28 25.53 -5.64
N ILE A 3 46.41 25.02 -4.42
CA ILE A 3 45.64 23.86 -3.90
C ILE A 3 44.23 24.26 -3.41
N ASN A 4 44.02 25.51 -3.01
CA ASN A 4 42.72 25.96 -2.47
C ASN A 4 41.65 26.25 -3.53
N LEU A 5 42.02 26.44 -4.82
CA LEU A 5 41.04 26.63 -5.90
C LEU A 5 40.39 25.31 -6.34
N LEU A 6 41.08 24.18 -6.23
CA LEU A 6 40.57 22.87 -6.67
C LEU A 6 39.47 22.34 -5.74
N ILE A 7 39.59 22.62 -4.43
CA ILE A 7 38.61 22.22 -3.42
C ILE A 7 37.34 23.09 -3.51
N LEU A 8 37.48 24.37 -3.84
CA LEU A 8 36.32 25.26 -4.08
C LEU A 8 35.56 24.86 -5.36
N GLY A 9 36.27 24.37 -6.39
CA GLY A 9 35.65 23.80 -7.60
C GLY A 9 34.94 22.47 -7.37
N LEU A 10 35.47 21.60 -6.50
CA LEU A 10 34.80 20.33 -6.12
C LEU A 10 33.58 20.55 -5.23
N MET A 11 33.58 21.56 -4.35
CA MET A 11 32.41 21.88 -3.51
C MET A 11 31.28 22.59 -4.27
N LEU A 12 31.59 23.32 -5.37
CA LEU A 12 30.56 23.90 -6.24
C LEU A 12 29.84 22.87 -7.11
N ALA A 13 30.45 21.70 -7.34
CA ALA A 13 29.85 20.62 -8.13
C ALA A 13 28.85 19.75 -7.34
N THR A 14 28.79 19.89 -6.01
CA THR A 14 27.97 19.04 -5.13
C THR A 14 26.67 19.69 -4.65
N THR A 15 26.33 20.89 -5.13
CA THR A 15 25.04 21.56 -4.80
C THR A 15 24.09 21.64 -5.99
N LEU A 16 24.16 20.69 -6.93
CA LEU A 16 23.00 20.41 -7.78
C LEU A 16 21.96 19.68 -6.92
N THR A 17 21.31 20.43 -6.03
CA THR A 17 19.99 20.07 -5.54
C THR A 17 19.11 19.97 -6.78
N PHE A 18 18.83 18.74 -7.23
CA PHE A 18 17.75 18.53 -8.20
C PHE A 18 16.48 19.02 -7.51
N ALA A 19 16.07 20.25 -7.81
CA ALA A 19 14.75 20.71 -7.48
C ALA A 19 13.79 19.69 -8.10
N GLN A 20 13.03 19.00 -7.26
CA GLN A 20 12.07 18.03 -7.73
C GLN A 20 11.00 18.81 -8.50
N ASN A 21 10.86 18.56 -9.81
CA ASN A 21 9.86 19.26 -10.60
C ASN A 21 8.47 18.82 -10.11
N VAL A 22 7.68 19.75 -9.58
CA VAL A 22 6.33 19.48 -9.09
C VAL A 22 5.34 19.94 -10.14
N ILE A 23 4.57 19.01 -10.68
CA ILE A 23 3.57 19.24 -11.70
C ILE A 23 2.20 18.94 -11.08
N ARG A 24 1.30 19.91 -11.11
CA ARG A 24 -0.10 19.69 -10.77
C ARG A 24 -0.83 19.17 -12.01
N VAL A 25 -1.55 18.07 -11.85
CA VAL A 25 -2.35 17.45 -12.90
C VAL A 25 -3.83 17.65 -12.54
N GLN A 26 -4.55 18.33 -13.42
CA GLN A 26 -5.95 18.69 -13.23
C GLN A 26 -6.86 17.62 -13.84
N ASN A 27 -8.07 17.48 -13.29
CA ASN A 27 -9.09 16.61 -13.88
C ASN A 27 -9.35 16.97 -15.35
N GLY A 28 -9.40 15.96 -16.22
CA GLY A 28 -9.51 16.10 -17.67
C GLY A 28 -8.17 16.18 -18.40
N GLN A 29 -7.04 16.32 -17.70
CA GLN A 29 -5.72 16.13 -18.31
C GLN A 29 -5.36 14.64 -18.39
N SER A 30 -4.63 14.26 -19.43
CA SER A 30 -4.13 12.90 -19.59
C SER A 30 -2.83 12.71 -18.81
N LEU A 31 -2.89 11.89 -17.75
CA LEU A 31 -1.74 11.58 -16.89
C LEU A 31 -0.65 10.79 -17.66
N GLN A 32 -1.00 9.66 -18.27
CA GLN A 32 -0.90 9.53 -19.73
C GLN A 32 0.22 10.29 -20.45
N THR A 33 -0.25 11.26 -21.22
CA THR A 33 0.53 12.19 -22.04
C THR A 33 1.60 12.95 -21.24
N ILE A 34 1.31 13.33 -19.99
CA ILE A 34 2.27 14.07 -19.15
C ILE A 34 3.50 13.21 -18.83
N ILE A 35 3.30 11.93 -18.49
CA ILE A 35 4.40 11.01 -18.17
C ILE A 35 5.24 10.68 -19.41
N ASP A 36 4.58 10.52 -20.56
CA ASP A 36 5.24 10.18 -21.82
C ASP A 36 5.92 11.38 -22.50
N ASP A 37 5.65 12.61 -22.08
CA ASP A 37 6.30 13.82 -22.60
C ASP A 37 7.84 13.68 -22.53
N PRO A 38 8.57 13.87 -23.64
CA PRO A 38 10.04 13.89 -23.63
C PRO A 38 10.64 14.89 -22.63
N ALA A 39 9.96 16.00 -22.37
CA ALA A 39 10.35 17.01 -21.39
C ALA A 39 10.05 16.61 -19.94
N PHE A 40 9.26 15.55 -19.71
CA PHE A 40 9.03 15.04 -18.37
C PHE A 40 10.32 14.46 -17.77
N VAL A 41 10.75 15.07 -16.67
CA VAL A 41 12.00 14.75 -15.97
C VAL A 41 11.77 13.60 -14.99
N ALA A 42 12.59 12.56 -15.06
CA ALA A 42 12.54 11.45 -14.10
C ALA A 42 12.83 11.94 -12.67
N GLY A 43 12.01 11.49 -11.72
CA GLY A 43 12.01 11.93 -10.33
C GLY A 43 11.03 13.07 -10.03
N SER A 44 10.30 13.59 -11.02
CA SER A 44 9.25 14.60 -10.80
C SER A 44 8.14 14.12 -9.85
N VAL A 45 7.43 15.07 -9.24
CA VAL A 45 6.22 14.84 -8.44
C VAL A 45 5.00 15.26 -9.27
N LEU A 46 4.01 14.38 -9.35
CA LEU A 46 2.71 14.64 -9.93
C LEU A 46 1.68 14.76 -8.79
N LEU A 47 1.13 15.96 -8.61
CA LEU A 47 0.02 16.20 -7.68
C LEU A 47 -1.30 16.09 -8.44
N LEU A 48 -2.08 15.05 -8.17
CA LEU A 48 -3.35 14.82 -8.85
C LEU A 48 -4.47 15.54 -8.11
N ASP A 49 -5.20 16.40 -8.83
CA ASP A 49 -6.50 16.88 -8.37
C ASP A 49 -7.51 15.71 -8.35
N PRO A 50 -8.60 15.80 -7.57
CA PRO A 50 -9.70 14.84 -7.68
C PRO A 50 -10.22 14.70 -9.11
N GLY A 51 -10.38 13.47 -9.57
CA GLY A 51 -10.74 13.18 -10.97
C GLY A 51 -10.36 11.77 -11.39
N SER A 52 -10.74 11.39 -12.61
CA SER A 52 -10.35 10.11 -13.22
C SER A 52 -9.29 10.36 -14.28
N TYR A 53 -8.21 9.57 -14.23
CA TYR A 53 -7.04 9.70 -15.10
C TYR A 53 -6.81 8.49 -16.02
N GLY A 54 -7.71 7.49 -15.98
CA GLY A 54 -7.63 6.29 -16.81
C GLY A 54 -6.45 5.39 -16.46
N ASP A 55 -6.03 4.58 -17.44
CA ASP A 55 -4.88 3.69 -17.33
C ASP A 55 -3.57 4.46 -17.40
N VAL A 56 -2.58 4.02 -16.61
CA VAL A 56 -1.26 4.66 -16.53
C VAL A 56 -0.15 3.63 -16.59
N ILE A 57 0.76 3.81 -17.55
CA ILE A 57 2.00 3.06 -17.67
C ILE A 57 3.17 3.97 -17.29
N VAL A 58 3.76 3.70 -16.14
CA VAL A 58 4.89 4.45 -15.59
C VAL A 58 6.19 3.85 -16.11
N ARG A 59 6.92 4.59 -16.94
CA ARG A 59 8.22 4.18 -17.52
C ARG A 59 9.43 4.94 -16.99
N LYS A 60 9.20 6.11 -16.40
CA LYS A 60 10.20 6.97 -15.76
C LYS A 60 9.92 7.01 -14.26
N ARG A 61 10.95 7.13 -13.43
CA ARG A 61 10.80 7.34 -11.99
C ARG A 61 9.88 8.55 -11.73
N VAL A 62 8.87 8.41 -10.89
CA VAL A 62 7.91 9.47 -10.56
C VAL A 62 7.33 9.28 -9.16
N SER A 63 6.95 10.38 -8.51
CA SER A 63 6.10 10.34 -7.33
C SER A 63 4.69 10.83 -7.71
N ILE A 64 3.68 9.98 -7.63
CA ILE A 64 2.28 10.32 -7.89
C ILE A 64 1.57 10.48 -6.54
N ILE A 65 0.98 11.64 -6.30
CA ILE A 65 0.33 12.00 -5.03
C ILE A 65 -1.11 12.42 -5.32
N GLY A 66 -2.07 11.62 -4.86
CA GLY A 66 -3.50 11.94 -4.91
C GLY A 66 -4.03 12.52 -3.59
N SER A 67 -5.34 12.76 -3.55
CA SER A 67 -6.05 13.41 -2.44
C SER A 67 -6.43 12.49 -1.27
N GLY A 68 -6.14 11.19 -1.36
CA GLY A 68 -6.67 10.14 -0.47
C GLY A 68 -7.87 9.41 -1.08
N TYR A 69 -8.49 8.53 -0.30
CA TYR A 69 -9.60 7.66 -0.71
C TYR A 69 -10.72 7.60 0.34
N PHE A 70 -11.88 7.06 -0.03
CA PHE A 70 -13.15 7.15 0.71
C PHE A 70 -13.68 8.59 0.91
N ASN A 71 -13.35 9.49 -0.02
CA ASN A 71 -13.83 10.87 -0.08
C ASN A 71 -14.92 11.07 -1.15
N GLY A 72 -15.42 9.99 -1.75
CA GLY A 72 -16.47 10.02 -2.77
C GLY A 72 -15.92 10.49 -4.11
N THR A 73 -16.50 11.56 -4.69
CA THR A 73 -16.02 12.15 -5.95
C THR A 73 -14.72 12.94 -5.80
N ASN A 74 -14.20 13.08 -4.57
CA ASN A 74 -13.02 13.89 -4.26
C ASN A 74 -11.72 13.06 -4.22
N GLU A 75 -11.65 11.99 -5.02
CA GLU A 75 -10.52 11.06 -5.08
C GLU A 75 -9.79 11.20 -6.42
N ALA A 76 -8.46 11.03 -6.40
CA ALA A 76 -7.69 10.82 -7.63
C ALA A 76 -7.80 9.33 -8.01
N GLN A 77 -8.58 9.06 -9.05
CA GLN A 77 -8.91 7.72 -9.54
C GLN A 77 -8.05 7.35 -10.75
N LEU A 78 -7.43 6.19 -10.66
CA LEU A 78 -6.68 5.54 -11.73
C LEU A 78 -7.40 4.23 -12.06
N GLU A 79 -7.31 3.79 -13.30
CA GLU A 79 -7.81 2.47 -13.68
C GLU A 79 -6.73 1.43 -13.40
N ASP A 80 -5.94 1.07 -14.42
CA ASP A 80 -4.83 0.15 -14.26
C ASP A 80 -3.49 0.90 -14.21
N VAL A 81 -2.70 0.65 -13.16
CA VAL A 81 -1.36 1.26 -12.99
C VAL A 81 -0.28 0.21 -13.24
N THR A 82 0.62 0.44 -14.18
CA THR A 82 1.73 -0.48 -14.48
C THR A 82 3.08 0.21 -14.39
N PHE A 83 3.92 -0.24 -13.45
CA PHE A 83 5.34 0.15 -13.39
C PHE A 83 6.15 -0.74 -14.32
N SER A 84 6.61 -0.17 -15.44
CA SER A 84 7.36 -0.87 -16.49
C SER A 84 8.67 -0.14 -16.81
N SER A 85 9.44 -0.66 -17.75
CA SER A 85 10.51 0.12 -18.40
C SER A 85 10.38 0.02 -19.90
N ASN A 86 11.08 0.93 -20.57
CA ASN A 86 11.52 0.76 -21.94
C ASN A 86 13.07 0.70 -21.95
N ASN A 87 13.68 0.63 -23.13
CA ASN A 87 15.14 0.52 -23.26
C ASN A 87 15.91 1.79 -22.81
N LEU A 88 15.23 2.89 -22.47
CA LEU A 88 15.84 4.21 -22.28
C LEU A 88 15.60 4.81 -20.88
N THR A 89 14.58 4.36 -20.17
CA THR A 89 14.17 4.89 -18.86
C THR A 89 13.58 3.78 -17.99
N THR A 90 13.77 3.88 -16.68
CA THR A 90 13.19 2.94 -15.73
C THR A 90 12.32 3.67 -14.70
N SER A 91 11.26 2.99 -14.26
CA SER A 91 10.38 3.47 -13.20
C SER A 91 10.83 3.05 -11.80
N ASP A 92 12.04 2.47 -11.66
CA ASP A 92 12.56 2.07 -10.36
C ASP A 92 12.60 3.25 -9.39
N GLY A 93 12.24 3.00 -8.13
CA GLY A 93 12.20 4.04 -7.11
C GLY A 93 11.00 4.97 -7.19
N SER A 94 9.96 4.63 -7.98
CA SER A 94 8.72 5.41 -8.01
C SER A 94 7.88 5.24 -6.75
N LEU A 95 7.06 6.24 -6.50
CA LEU A 95 6.10 6.31 -5.40
C LEU A 95 4.71 6.58 -5.96
N ILE A 96 3.70 5.89 -5.45
CA ILE A 96 2.31 6.29 -5.58
C ILE A 96 1.66 6.35 -4.20
N THR A 97 0.95 7.43 -3.91
CA THR A 97 0.29 7.63 -2.62
C THR A 97 -1.01 8.42 -2.73
N GLY A 98 -1.98 8.11 -1.86
CA GLY A 98 -3.23 8.86 -1.79
C GLY A 98 -4.12 8.70 -3.03
N CYS A 99 -3.96 7.62 -3.79
CA CYS A 99 -4.75 7.36 -4.99
C CYS A 99 -5.69 6.16 -4.79
N SER A 100 -6.81 6.21 -5.50
CA SER A 100 -7.74 5.10 -5.69
C SER A 100 -7.46 4.46 -7.05
N MET A 101 -7.30 3.14 -7.12
CA MET A 101 -7.05 2.43 -8.38
C MET A 101 -7.76 1.08 -8.49
N ARG A 102 -8.00 0.60 -9.72
CA ARG A 102 -8.63 -0.70 -9.96
C ARG A 102 -7.62 -1.84 -9.80
N THR A 103 -6.48 -1.74 -10.50
CA THR A 103 -5.38 -2.69 -10.37
C THR A 103 -4.01 -2.02 -10.39
N ILE A 104 -3.01 -2.74 -9.90
CA ILE A 104 -1.62 -2.30 -9.95
C ILE A 104 -0.67 -3.45 -10.25
N THR A 105 0.20 -3.25 -11.23
CA THR A 105 1.26 -4.18 -11.63
C THR A 105 2.63 -3.55 -11.36
N ILE A 106 3.41 -4.21 -10.50
CA ILE A 106 4.75 -3.80 -10.08
C ILE A 106 5.77 -4.72 -10.76
N SER A 107 6.30 -4.28 -11.91
CA SER A 107 7.31 -5.01 -12.68
C SER A 107 8.70 -4.37 -12.60
N ARG A 108 8.90 -3.43 -11.67
CA ARG A 108 10.18 -2.74 -11.41
C ARG A 108 10.48 -2.70 -9.91
N SER A 109 11.75 -2.49 -9.58
CA SER A 109 12.25 -2.57 -8.21
C SER A 109 12.11 -1.24 -7.48
N ASN A 110 12.15 -1.29 -6.15
CA ASN A 110 12.06 -0.11 -5.28
C ASN A 110 10.77 0.71 -5.48
N ILE A 111 9.68 0.07 -5.89
CA ILE A 111 8.38 0.72 -6.05
C ILE A 111 7.69 0.76 -4.69
N THR A 112 7.20 1.94 -4.32
CA THR A 112 6.37 2.12 -3.12
C THR A 112 4.95 2.51 -3.52
N VAL A 113 3.99 1.71 -3.08
CA VAL A 113 2.57 2.00 -3.09
C VAL A 113 2.18 2.18 -1.64
N GLN A 114 1.76 3.38 -1.26
CA GLN A 114 1.39 3.64 0.13
C GLN A 114 0.10 4.44 0.22
N ARG A 115 -0.73 4.20 1.23
CA ARG A 115 -1.96 4.99 1.43
C ARG A 115 -2.81 5.05 0.16
N CYS A 116 -2.97 3.91 -0.50
CA CYS A 116 -3.79 3.77 -1.70
C CYS A 116 -4.96 2.83 -1.42
N ARG A 117 -6.06 3.06 -2.14
CA ARG A 117 -7.15 2.10 -2.24
C ARG A 117 -7.03 1.34 -3.56
N ILE A 118 -7.09 0.02 -3.50
CA ILE A 118 -7.06 -0.86 -4.68
C ILE A 118 -8.36 -1.67 -4.68
N TYR A 119 -9.23 -1.44 -5.65
CA TYR A 119 -10.60 -2.00 -5.68
C TYR A 119 -10.93 -2.57 -7.07
N PRO A 120 -10.58 -3.83 -7.36
CA PRO A 120 -10.87 -4.45 -8.63
C PRO A 120 -12.38 -4.62 -8.84
N SER A 121 -12.85 -4.40 -10.07
CA SER A 121 -14.18 -4.85 -10.49
C SER A 121 -14.10 -6.30 -11.00
N GLY A 122 -14.31 -7.27 -10.11
CA GLY A 122 -14.48 -8.68 -10.48
C GLY A 122 -13.19 -9.49 -10.72
N PHE A 123 -12.01 -8.97 -10.40
CA PHE A 123 -10.76 -9.74 -10.46
C PHE A 123 -10.44 -10.41 -9.13
N SER A 124 -9.93 -11.64 -9.20
CA SER A 124 -9.40 -12.35 -8.02
C SER A 124 -8.07 -11.77 -7.52
N THR A 125 -7.30 -11.12 -8.41
CA THR A 125 -6.02 -10.49 -8.12
C THR A 125 -6.06 -9.03 -8.55
N SER A 126 -5.76 -8.12 -7.64
CA SER A 126 -5.75 -6.67 -7.88
C SER A 126 -4.36 -6.05 -7.80
N VAL A 127 -3.44 -6.74 -7.13
CA VAL A 127 -2.03 -6.34 -7.04
C VAL A 127 -1.17 -7.48 -7.58
N ASP A 128 -0.35 -7.18 -8.58
CA ASP A 128 0.64 -8.10 -9.12
C ASP A 128 2.06 -7.59 -8.85
N ILE A 129 2.82 -8.32 -8.04
CA ILE A 129 4.23 -8.07 -7.77
C ILE A 129 5.04 -9.06 -8.61
N GLY A 130 5.69 -8.57 -9.67
CA GLY A 130 6.51 -9.39 -10.57
C GLY A 130 7.86 -9.82 -9.98
N ASN A 131 8.82 -10.20 -10.85
CA ASN A 131 10.20 -10.48 -10.43
C ASN A 131 10.94 -9.17 -10.12
N VAL A 132 10.77 -8.68 -8.89
CA VAL A 132 11.29 -7.38 -8.48
C VAL A 132 11.96 -7.46 -7.11
N ASN A 133 12.83 -6.49 -6.82
CA ASN A 133 13.41 -6.30 -5.50
C ASN A 133 12.75 -5.09 -4.81
N ASN A 134 12.45 -5.21 -3.52
CA ASN A 134 12.01 -4.10 -2.67
C ASN A 134 10.72 -3.41 -3.15
N ALA A 135 9.70 -4.21 -3.52
CA ALA A 135 8.34 -3.70 -3.70
C ALA A 135 7.68 -3.49 -2.34
N ARG A 136 6.99 -2.35 -2.15
CA ARG A 136 6.41 -1.97 -0.86
C ARG A 136 4.93 -1.61 -1.03
N LEU A 137 4.06 -2.30 -0.30
CA LEU A 137 2.64 -1.99 -0.12
C LEU A 137 2.42 -1.62 1.34
N VAL A 138 2.17 -0.35 1.63
CA VAL A 138 2.18 0.17 3.00
C VAL A 138 0.94 1.01 3.29
N GLN A 139 0.21 0.72 4.36
CA GLN A 139 -0.98 1.52 4.71
C GLN A 139 -2.05 1.55 3.61
N CYS A 140 -2.21 0.46 2.85
CA CYS A 140 -3.17 0.40 1.74
C CYS A 140 -4.49 -0.28 2.15
N PHE A 141 -5.58 0.11 1.49
CA PHE A 141 -6.86 -0.61 1.53
C PHE A 141 -7.03 -1.42 0.25
N ILE A 142 -7.01 -2.74 0.35
CA ILE A 142 -6.95 -3.63 -0.83
C ILE A 142 -8.19 -4.52 -0.84
N GLU A 143 -9.04 -4.41 -1.84
CA GLU A 143 -10.27 -5.20 -2.04
C GLU A 143 -10.07 -6.30 -3.09
N GLY A 144 -8.95 -7.01 -3.01
CA GLY A 144 -8.60 -8.07 -3.93
C GLY A 144 -7.34 -8.82 -3.51
N GLY A 145 -7.00 -9.86 -4.27
CA GLY A 145 -5.80 -10.66 -4.00
C GLY A 145 -4.50 -9.94 -4.37
N ILE A 146 -3.43 -10.32 -3.69
CA ILE A 146 -2.06 -9.91 -3.97
C ILE A 146 -1.30 -11.13 -4.48
N ALA A 147 -0.85 -11.08 -5.73
CA ALA A 147 0.01 -12.10 -6.32
C ALA A 147 1.47 -11.67 -6.20
N ILE A 148 2.31 -12.53 -5.63
CA ILE A 148 3.76 -12.36 -5.56
C ILE A 148 4.38 -13.39 -6.51
N GLN A 149 4.95 -12.91 -7.60
CA GLN A 149 5.32 -13.74 -8.72
C GLN A 149 6.84 -13.79 -8.93
N TRP A 150 7.27 -14.82 -9.68
CA TRP A 150 8.60 -14.91 -10.31
C TRP A 150 9.83 -14.66 -9.40
N GLY A 151 9.73 -14.93 -8.10
CA GLY A 151 10.86 -14.78 -7.18
C GLY A 151 11.10 -13.35 -6.68
N ALA A 152 10.03 -12.57 -6.46
CA ALA A 152 10.14 -11.27 -5.81
C ALA A 152 10.91 -11.35 -4.47
N THR A 153 11.82 -10.40 -4.25
CA THR A 153 12.69 -10.35 -3.06
C THR A 153 12.55 -9.03 -2.31
N ASN A 154 12.82 -9.09 -1.01
CA ASN A 154 12.75 -7.97 -0.05
C ASN A 154 11.43 -7.19 -0.12
N PHE A 155 10.31 -7.84 -0.47
CA PHE A 155 9.03 -7.16 -0.52
C PHE A 155 8.55 -6.82 0.90
N LEU A 156 7.75 -5.76 1.01
CA LEU A 156 7.09 -5.38 2.26
C LEU A 156 5.60 -5.18 2.02
N ILE A 157 4.76 -5.92 2.75
CA ILE A 157 3.32 -5.71 2.81
C ILE A 157 2.99 -5.42 4.27
N LYS A 158 2.75 -4.15 4.59
CA LYS A 158 2.70 -3.70 5.98
C LYS A 158 1.55 -2.73 6.26
N ASN A 159 1.00 -2.83 7.49
CA ASN A 159 0.00 -1.89 8.02
C ASN A 159 -1.21 -1.72 7.10
N SER A 160 -1.60 -2.75 6.36
CA SER A 160 -2.66 -2.66 5.35
C SER A 160 -3.93 -3.39 5.78
N ILE A 161 -5.08 -2.94 5.28
CA ILE A 161 -6.35 -3.65 5.36
C ILE A 161 -6.53 -4.38 4.04
N ILE A 162 -6.62 -5.71 4.09
CA ILE A 162 -6.62 -6.56 2.90
C ILE A 162 -7.85 -7.45 2.92
N ASN A 163 -8.78 -7.18 2.01
CA ASN A 163 -9.97 -7.98 1.76
C ASN A 163 -9.69 -8.95 0.61
N GLY A 164 -8.77 -9.87 0.82
CA GLY A 164 -8.22 -10.74 -0.22
C GLY A 164 -7.16 -11.70 0.29
N ARG A 165 -6.70 -12.59 -0.59
CA ARG A 165 -5.59 -13.52 -0.34
C ARG A 165 -4.27 -12.93 -0.82
N ILE A 166 -3.20 -13.12 -0.04
CA ILE A 166 -1.82 -12.97 -0.49
C ILE A 166 -1.33 -14.34 -0.94
N GLY A 167 -0.81 -14.47 -2.15
CA GLY A 167 -0.36 -15.75 -2.67
C GLY A 167 0.89 -15.65 -3.54
N THR A 168 1.69 -16.71 -3.55
CA THR A 168 2.76 -16.89 -4.54
C THR A 168 2.35 -17.90 -5.61
N ASN A 169 2.77 -17.70 -6.86
CA ASN A 169 2.35 -18.54 -7.98
C ASN A 169 3.34 -19.64 -8.40
N PHE A 170 4.58 -19.63 -7.92
CA PHE A 170 5.62 -20.58 -8.36
C PHE A 170 6.31 -21.21 -7.16
N SER A 171 6.23 -22.54 -7.01
CA SER A 171 6.77 -23.22 -5.84
C SER A 171 8.31 -23.38 -5.86
N SER A 172 8.98 -23.20 -7.00
CA SER A 172 10.40 -23.49 -7.21
C SER A 172 11.32 -22.26 -7.18
N VAL A 173 10.79 -21.07 -6.94
CA VAL A 173 11.56 -19.82 -6.93
C VAL A 173 11.71 -19.29 -5.50
N GLN A 174 12.81 -18.56 -5.25
CA GLN A 174 13.05 -17.99 -3.94
C GLN A 174 12.23 -16.72 -3.74
N TYR A 175 11.51 -16.63 -2.62
CA TYR A 175 10.80 -15.42 -2.21
C TYR A 175 11.37 -14.91 -0.90
N THR A 176 11.62 -13.60 -0.80
CA THR A 176 12.02 -12.97 0.47
C THR A 176 11.19 -11.73 0.74
N GLY A 177 10.79 -11.52 1.99
CA GLY A 177 9.97 -10.35 2.32
C GLY A 177 9.35 -10.38 3.71
N VAL A 178 8.51 -9.38 3.98
CA VAL A 178 7.82 -9.22 5.26
C VAL A 178 6.35 -8.90 5.00
N ILE A 179 5.49 -9.63 5.68
CA ILE A 179 4.04 -9.42 5.75
C ILE A 179 3.73 -9.14 7.23
N ALA A 180 3.55 -7.86 7.59
CA ALA A 180 3.42 -7.51 9.00
C ALA A 180 2.36 -6.46 9.30
N TYR A 181 1.74 -6.57 10.48
CA TYR A 181 0.74 -5.59 10.94
C TYR A 181 -0.41 -5.43 9.96
N ASN A 182 -0.85 -6.47 9.25
CA ASN A 182 -2.00 -6.37 8.36
C ASN A 182 -3.25 -6.91 9.03
N THR A 183 -4.41 -6.32 8.71
CA THR A 183 -5.72 -6.90 9.01
C THR A 183 -6.26 -7.51 7.73
N MET A 184 -6.32 -8.84 7.66
CA MET A 184 -6.74 -9.57 6.49
C MET A 184 -8.11 -10.20 6.72
N THR A 185 -9.03 -9.97 5.79
CA THR A 185 -10.32 -10.67 5.75
C THR A 185 -10.50 -11.28 4.36
N TYR A 186 -10.91 -12.53 4.28
CA TYR A 186 -11.19 -13.14 2.98
C TYR A 186 -12.29 -14.16 3.11
N GLU A 187 -13.06 -14.33 2.04
CA GLU A 187 -14.18 -15.28 2.00
C GLU A 187 -13.75 -16.72 1.71
N ALA A 188 -12.45 -16.96 1.51
CA ALA A 188 -11.90 -18.31 1.42
C ALA A 188 -11.14 -18.69 2.70
N CYS A 189 -10.74 -19.95 2.77
CA CYS A 189 -10.10 -20.52 3.95
C CYS A 189 -8.61 -20.21 4.09
N ASP A 190 -8.03 -19.53 3.10
CA ASP A 190 -6.62 -19.17 3.08
C ASP A 190 -6.42 -17.70 2.70
N VAL A 191 -5.96 -16.89 3.67
CA VAL A 191 -5.58 -15.49 3.45
C VAL A 191 -4.11 -15.32 3.06
N ILE A 192 -3.25 -16.31 3.33
CA ILE A 192 -1.80 -16.25 3.06
C ILE A 192 -1.33 -17.61 2.56
N SER A 193 -0.93 -17.65 1.30
CA SER A 193 -0.59 -18.87 0.58
C SER A 193 0.77 -18.76 -0.08
N LEU A 194 1.80 -19.04 0.69
CA LEU A 194 3.17 -18.95 0.22
C LEU A 194 3.64 -20.31 -0.32
N GLY A 195 4.55 -20.28 -1.29
CA GLY A 195 5.08 -21.44 -1.97
C GLY A 195 5.74 -22.42 -1.00
N THR A 196 5.88 -23.66 -1.44
CA THR A 196 6.32 -24.76 -0.59
C THR A 196 7.82 -25.00 -0.59
N THR A 197 8.61 -24.27 -1.38
CA THR A 197 10.08 -24.37 -1.33
C THR A 197 10.72 -22.99 -1.46
N ASN A 198 11.84 -22.76 -0.78
CA ASN A 198 12.65 -21.54 -0.86
C ASN A 198 11.94 -20.22 -0.49
N VAL A 199 10.97 -20.27 0.42
CA VAL A 199 10.38 -19.06 1.00
C VAL A 199 11.20 -18.65 2.23
N ASN A 200 11.58 -17.38 2.30
CA ASN A 200 12.16 -16.74 3.48
C ASN A 200 11.39 -15.44 3.73
N VAL A 201 10.13 -15.61 4.14
CA VAL A 201 9.18 -14.54 4.39
C VAL A 201 8.83 -14.54 5.87
N THR A 202 8.82 -13.36 6.48
CA THR A 202 8.31 -13.19 7.84
C THR A 202 6.86 -12.76 7.79
N VAL A 203 5.99 -13.51 8.45
CA VAL A 203 4.58 -13.19 8.65
C VAL A 203 4.35 -12.93 10.13
N ALA A 204 4.24 -11.66 10.53
CA ALA A 204 4.17 -11.31 11.94
C ALA A 204 3.19 -10.19 12.29
N ASN A 205 2.62 -10.25 13.50
CA ASN A 205 1.74 -9.20 14.03
C ASN A 205 0.49 -8.94 13.18
N ASN A 206 0.04 -9.91 12.39
CA ASN A 206 -1.16 -9.78 11.55
C ASN A 206 -2.41 -10.26 12.29
N ILE A 207 -3.58 -9.85 11.79
CA ILE A 207 -4.87 -10.42 12.15
C ILE A 207 -5.44 -11.11 10.90
N LEU A 208 -5.64 -12.42 10.98
CA LEU A 208 -6.03 -13.27 9.86
C LEU A 208 -7.45 -13.80 10.07
N VAL A 209 -8.42 -13.14 9.45
CA VAL A 209 -9.85 -13.46 9.58
C VAL A 209 -10.34 -14.26 8.38
N THR A 210 -10.86 -15.45 8.65
CA THR A 210 -11.43 -16.36 7.66
C THR A 210 -12.84 -16.82 8.05
N PRO A 211 -13.67 -17.30 7.09
CA PRO A 211 -15.09 -17.55 7.30
C PRO A 211 -15.38 -18.74 8.21
N ALA A 212 -16.58 -18.72 8.82
CA ALA A 212 -17.13 -19.77 9.68
C ALA A 212 -17.04 -21.18 9.08
N THR A 213 -17.18 -21.29 7.77
CA THR A 213 -17.22 -22.55 7.01
C THR A 213 -15.87 -23.26 6.90
N CYS A 214 -14.77 -22.60 7.26
CA CYS A 214 -13.42 -23.16 7.18
C CYS A 214 -13.08 -24.10 8.34
N ASN A 215 -14.02 -24.97 8.71
CA ASN A 215 -13.85 -25.89 9.82
C ASN A 215 -13.01 -27.10 9.40
N ASN A 216 -12.12 -27.47 10.32
CA ASN A 216 -11.00 -28.40 10.25
C ASN A 216 -11.32 -29.88 9.93
N ALA A 217 -12.49 -30.19 9.36
CA ALA A 217 -12.92 -31.57 9.12
C ALA A 217 -12.11 -32.29 8.02
N ASN A 218 -11.42 -31.55 7.16
CA ASN A 218 -10.50 -32.11 6.17
C ASN A 218 -9.06 -31.74 6.52
N ALA A 219 -8.40 -32.56 7.34
CA ALA A 219 -7.02 -32.35 7.78
C ALA A 219 -5.98 -32.22 6.64
N GLN A 220 -6.37 -32.50 5.39
CA GLN A 220 -5.55 -32.31 4.19
C GLN A 220 -5.53 -30.87 3.64
N GLN A 221 -6.41 -29.98 4.13
CA GLN A 221 -6.44 -28.56 3.74
C GLN A 221 -5.87 -27.64 4.83
N ASN A 222 -5.11 -28.19 5.77
CA ASN A 222 -4.35 -27.38 6.71
C ASN A 222 -3.27 -26.61 5.96
N TYR A 223 -3.52 -25.34 5.68
CA TYR A 223 -2.55 -24.44 5.06
C TYR A 223 -1.40 -24.21 6.05
N ARG A 224 -0.37 -25.05 5.96
CA ARG A 224 0.88 -24.92 6.74
C ARG A 224 1.68 -23.76 6.18
N THR A 225 1.35 -22.55 6.60
CA THR A 225 2.16 -21.37 6.35
C THR A 225 3.46 -21.38 7.14
N ASP A 226 3.56 -22.21 8.19
CA ASP A 226 4.70 -22.29 9.10
C ASP A 226 5.88 -23.13 8.59
N MET A 227 5.69 -23.98 7.58
CA MET A 227 6.78 -24.84 7.11
C MET A 227 7.91 -24.08 6.38
N PHE A 228 7.61 -22.88 5.83
CA PHE A 228 8.56 -22.14 4.98
C PHE A 228 8.53 -20.63 5.19
N ALA A 229 7.75 -20.13 6.16
CA ALA A 229 7.77 -18.74 6.56
C ALA A 229 7.93 -18.65 8.08
N SER A 230 8.59 -17.59 8.55
CA SER A 230 8.62 -17.28 9.97
C SER A 230 7.27 -16.71 10.38
N PHE A 231 6.42 -17.52 11.00
CA PHE A 231 5.04 -17.18 11.33
C PHE A 231 4.86 -16.93 12.84
N ASN A 232 4.88 -15.66 13.26
CA ASN A 232 5.03 -15.29 14.67
C ASN A 232 4.02 -14.21 15.11
N ASN A 233 3.55 -14.25 16.35
CA ASN A 233 2.77 -13.16 16.95
C ASN A 233 1.51 -12.74 16.14
N ASN A 234 0.89 -13.66 15.41
CA ASN A 234 -0.33 -13.38 14.66
C ASN A 234 -1.58 -13.73 15.48
N ILE A 235 -2.66 -13.00 15.24
CA ILE A 235 -4.01 -13.39 15.65
C ILE A 235 -4.63 -14.19 14.53
N VAL A 236 -5.01 -15.42 14.84
CA VAL A 236 -5.42 -16.39 13.83
C VAL A 236 -6.69 -17.09 14.28
N ARG A 237 -7.55 -17.43 13.32
CA ARG A 237 -8.66 -18.31 13.59
C ARG A 237 -8.19 -19.72 13.97
N LEU A 238 -8.70 -20.25 15.07
CA LEU A 238 -8.50 -21.62 15.49
C LEU A 238 -8.93 -22.59 14.38
N GLY A 239 -8.00 -23.46 13.98
CA GLY A 239 -8.23 -24.53 13.01
C GLY A 239 -7.98 -24.18 11.55
N ASN A 240 -7.62 -22.93 11.23
CA ASN A 240 -7.27 -22.56 9.85
C ASN A 240 -5.78 -22.71 9.53
N TYR A 241 -4.95 -22.56 10.54
CA TYR A 241 -3.50 -22.63 10.40
C TYR A 241 -2.95 -23.61 11.43
N GLN A 242 -2.08 -24.49 10.96
CA GLN A 242 -1.17 -25.23 11.81
C GLN A 242 0.07 -24.36 11.92
N SER A 243 0.20 -23.61 13.02
CA SER A 243 1.48 -23.02 13.39
C SER A 243 1.89 -23.63 14.72
N THR A 244 3.11 -24.15 14.77
CA THR A 244 3.71 -24.67 16.01
C THR A 244 4.28 -23.57 16.91
N ASN A 245 4.37 -22.33 16.42
CA ASN A 245 4.90 -21.23 17.21
C ASN A 245 3.87 -20.74 18.26
N PRO A 246 4.16 -20.87 19.57
CA PRO A 246 3.23 -20.51 20.65
C PRO A 246 2.99 -19.00 20.80
N SER A 247 3.77 -18.15 20.12
CA SER A 247 3.52 -16.70 20.09
C SER A 247 2.25 -16.32 19.33
N ASN A 248 1.72 -17.21 18.47
CA ASN A 248 0.48 -16.96 17.76
C ASN A 248 -0.73 -17.23 18.67
N VAL A 249 -1.72 -16.35 18.60
CA VAL A 249 -2.95 -16.46 19.38
C VAL A 249 -4.05 -17.03 18.48
N PHE A 250 -4.58 -18.19 18.87
CA PHE A 250 -5.66 -18.86 18.14
C PHE A 250 -7.01 -18.57 18.79
N LEU A 251 -7.92 -17.94 18.04
CA LEU A 251 -9.24 -17.54 18.51
C LEU A 251 -10.34 -18.34 17.81
N ASN A 252 -11.39 -18.72 18.54
CA ASN A 252 -12.58 -19.29 17.91
C ASN A 252 -13.34 -18.22 17.07
N VAL A 253 -14.28 -18.67 16.24
CA VAL A 253 -15.06 -17.82 15.33
C VAL A 253 -15.83 -16.72 16.05
N ALA A 254 -16.48 -17.08 17.16
CA ALA A 254 -17.32 -16.18 17.94
C ALA A 254 -16.50 -15.02 18.51
N ASN A 255 -15.28 -15.30 18.98
CA ASN A 255 -14.36 -14.30 19.50
C ASN A 255 -13.84 -13.40 18.37
N MET A 256 -13.56 -13.95 17.17
CA MET A 256 -13.08 -13.13 16.06
C MET A 256 -14.10 -12.10 15.56
N ALA A 257 -15.38 -12.48 15.48
CA ALA A 257 -16.44 -11.59 15.00
C ALA A 257 -16.92 -10.58 16.07
N GLY A 258 -16.85 -10.95 17.35
CA GLY A 258 -17.45 -10.17 18.45
C GLY A 258 -16.47 -9.39 19.33
N THR A 259 -15.18 -9.73 19.39
CA THR A 259 -14.25 -9.14 20.37
C THR A 259 -13.05 -8.42 19.74
N LEU A 260 -12.68 -8.73 18.50
CA LEU A 260 -11.47 -8.15 17.90
C LEU A 260 -11.59 -6.66 17.60
N PHE A 261 -12.69 -6.26 16.98
CA PHE A 261 -12.84 -4.92 16.44
C PHE A 261 -13.93 -4.14 17.18
N THR A 262 -13.79 -2.82 17.23
CA THR A 262 -14.84 -1.95 17.77
C THR A 262 -16.15 -2.20 17.01
N PRO A 263 -17.30 -2.34 17.70
CA PRO A 263 -18.60 -2.39 17.05
C PRO A 263 -18.79 -1.12 16.20
N ALA A 264 -18.73 -1.29 14.88
CA ALA A 264 -18.99 -0.32 13.83
C ALA A 264 -18.71 1.17 14.15
N GLY A 265 -17.51 1.63 13.78
CA GLY A 265 -17.36 3.02 13.31
C GLY A 265 -18.02 3.15 11.93
N THR A 266 -18.56 4.32 11.59
CA THR A 266 -19.34 4.56 10.37
C THR A 266 -18.55 4.46 9.05
N SER A 267 -17.22 4.31 9.08
CA SER A 267 -16.38 4.20 7.88
C SER A 267 -15.99 2.76 7.54
N LEU A 268 -15.79 2.48 6.25
CA LEU A 268 -15.41 1.15 5.75
C LEU A 268 -14.10 0.62 6.36
N GLU A 269 -13.21 1.52 6.75
CA GLU A 269 -11.90 1.21 7.35
C GLU A 269 -11.97 1.15 8.88
N GLY A 270 -12.76 2.04 9.49
CA GLY A 270 -12.83 2.20 10.94
C GLY A 270 -13.34 0.94 11.65
N LYS A 271 -14.11 0.10 10.95
CA LYS A 271 -14.57 -1.20 11.47
C LYS A 271 -13.44 -2.20 11.75
N TYR A 272 -12.20 -1.94 11.31
CA TYR A 272 -11.04 -2.79 11.57
C TYR A 272 -10.15 -2.28 12.71
N MET A 273 -10.55 -1.20 13.39
CA MET A 273 -9.86 -0.73 14.60
C MET A 273 -10.14 -1.66 15.77
N LEU A 274 -9.12 -1.91 16.59
CA LEU A 274 -9.23 -2.84 17.71
C LEU A 274 -10.19 -2.32 18.78
N SER A 275 -11.06 -3.20 19.27
CA SER A 275 -11.86 -2.91 20.46
C SER A 275 -10.97 -2.73 21.70
N VAL A 276 -11.48 -2.08 22.75
CA VAL A 276 -10.73 -1.91 24.01
C VAL A 276 -10.35 -3.25 24.63
N SER A 277 -11.21 -4.27 24.52
CA SER A 277 -11.01 -5.61 25.05
C SER A 277 -10.42 -6.59 24.03
N SER A 278 -9.90 -6.09 22.91
CA SER A 278 -9.45 -6.94 21.82
C SER A 278 -8.25 -7.79 22.27
N PRO A 279 -8.30 -9.12 22.05
CA PRO A 279 -7.15 -9.99 22.30
C PRO A 279 -5.97 -9.71 21.36
N ALA A 280 -6.15 -8.88 20.33
CA ALA A 280 -5.07 -8.41 19.47
C ALA A 280 -4.23 -7.27 20.09
N LYS A 281 -4.71 -6.67 21.19
CA LYS A 281 -3.97 -5.63 21.90
C LYS A 281 -2.79 -6.22 22.66
N GLY A 282 -1.60 -5.66 22.42
CA GLY A 282 -0.35 -6.12 23.03
C GLY A 282 0.09 -7.55 22.69
N ALA A 283 -0.58 -8.23 21.77
CA ALA A 283 -0.25 -9.60 21.37
C ALA A 283 0.90 -9.68 20.35
N GLY A 284 1.23 -8.55 19.73
CA GLY A 284 2.33 -8.42 18.80
C GLY A 284 3.69 -8.50 19.47
N GLU A 285 4.72 -8.69 18.67
CA GLU A 285 6.11 -8.67 19.09
C GLU A 285 6.43 -7.38 19.88
N GLY A 286 7.11 -7.52 21.03
CA GLY A 286 7.43 -6.38 21.89
C GLY A 286 6.23 -5.76 22.61
N GLY A 287 5.07 -6.42 22.63
CA GLY A 287 3.87 -5.92 23.30
C GLY A 287 3.11 -4.88 22.48
N THR A 288 3.33 -4.80 21.17
CA THR A 288 2.55 -3.94 20.28
C THR A 288 1.20 -4.56 19.91
N ASP A 289 0.27 -3.75 19.42
CA ASP A 289 -0.99 -4.26 18.87
C ASP A 289 -0.78 -4.97 17.52
N CYS A 290 -1.53 -6.05 17.27
CA CYS A 290 -1.58 -6.69 15.95
C CYS A 290 -2.54 -5.98 14.99
N GLY A 291 -2.35 -6.19 13.68
CA GLY A 291 -3.24 -5.70 12.64
C GLY A 291 -2.88 -4.32 12.09
N ALA A 292 -3.71 -3.85 11.14
CA ALA A 292 -3.45 -2.65 10.31
C ALA A 292 -3.07 -1.40 11.13
N PHE A 293 -3.68 -1.22 12.30
CA PHE A 293 -3.49 -0.06 13.18
C PHE A 293 -2.42 -0.26 14.27
N GLY A 294 -1.69 -1.38 14.23
CA GLY A 294 -0.60 -1.68 15.17
C GLY A 294 0.76 -1.16 14.71
N GLY A 295 1.77 -1.31 15.59
CA GLY A 295 3.15 -0.91 15.31
C GLY A 295 3.40 0.60 15.28
N ALA A 296 4.60 1.00 14.85
CA ALA A 296 5.04 2.40 14.86
C ALA A 296 4.42 3.26 13.75
N ASP A 297 4.00 2.64 12.64
CA ASP A 297 3.49 3.32 11.44
C ASP A 297 2.07 2.82 11.09
N PRO A 298 1.08 3.05 11.97
CA PRO A 298 -0.25 2.46 11.82
C PRO A 298 -0.95 2.91 10.52
N TYR A 299 -1.92 2.14 10.07
CA TYR A 299 -2.80 2.50 8.97
C TYR A 299 -3.44 3.88 9.17
N VAL A 300 -3.48 4.68 8.09
CA VAL A 300 -4.04 6.04 8.09
C VAL A 300 -5.41 6.02 7.42
N LEU A 301 -6.45 6.37 8.17
CA LEU A 301 -7.81 6.50 7.63
C LEU A 301 -7.84 7.46 6.43
N THR A 302 -8.59 7.07 5.39
CA THR A 302 -8.69 7.78 4.10
C THR A 302 -7.39 7.94 3.33
N GLY A 303 -6.28 7.36 3.81
CA GLY A 303 -4.97 7.39 3.17
C GLY A 303 -4.50 8.78 2.73
N SER A 304 -4.84 9.82 3.49
CA SER A 304 -4.37 11.17 3.18
C SER A 304 -2.83 11.15 3.11
N PRO A 305 -2.21 11.72 2.05
CA PRO A 305 -0.76 11.74 1.93
C PRO A 305 -0.11 12.60 3.03
N VAL A 306 1.18 12.41 3.27
CA VAL A 306 1.95 13.26 4.19
C VAL A 306 2.12 14.65 3.58
N GLY A 307 1.81 15.69 4.35
CA GLY A 307 1.93 17.09 3.94
C GLY A 307 0.61 17.86 3.95
N PRO A 308 0.65 19.17 3.64
CA PRO A 308 -0.56 19.99 3.57
C PRO A 308 -1.42 19.58 2.37
N VAL A 309 -2.64 19.11 2.64
CA VAL A 309 -3.63 18.83 1.61
C VAL A 309 -4.63 19.98 1.58
N ILE A 310 -4.81 20.60 0.41
CA ILE A 310 -5.90 21.56 0.19
C ILE A 310 -7.19 20.76 0.08
N GLN A 311 -8.07 20.89 1.07
CA GLN A 311 -9.35 20.20 1.14
C GLN A 311 -10.45 20.95 0.40
N ASP A 312 -10.33 22.27 0.31
CA ASP A 312 -11.32 23.14 -0.32
C ASP A 312 -10.61 24.38 -0.86
N LEU A 313 -10.90 24.70 -2.12
CA LEU A 313 -10.44 25.92 -2.77
C LEU A 313 -11.63 26.52 -3.52
N GLN A 314 -12.18 27.61 -2.98
CA GLN A 314 -13.20 28.39 -3.66
C GLN A 314 -12.54 29.65 -4.21
N VAL A 315 -12.52 29.75 -5.53
CA VAL A 315 -12.07 30.92 -6.28
C VAL A 315 -13.19 31.34 -7.21
N PRO A 316 -13.57 32.63 -7.25
CA PRO A 316 -14.51 33.16 -8.23
C PRO A 316 -14.04 32.84 -9.66
N ALA A 317 -14.93 32.33 -10.50
CA ALA A 317 -14.60 31.96 -11.89
C ALA A 317 -14.22 33.18 -12.76
N THR A 318 -14.63 34.38 -12.36
CA THR A 318 -14.30 35.65 -13.02
C THR A 318 -14.09 36.73 -11.96
N ALA A 319 -13.22 37.70 -12.28
CA ALA A 319 -13.00 38.90 -11.50
C ALA A 319 -12.91 40.09 -12.46
N ARG A 320 -13.53 41.22 -12.11
CA ARG A 320 -13.40 42.43 -12.94
C ARG A 320 -12.03 43.07 -12.72
N GLN A 321 -11.58 43.84 -13.71
CA GLN A 321 -10.38 44.65 -13.57
C GLN A 321 -10.56 45.57 -12.36
N ASN A 322 -9.58 45.55 -11.44
CA ASN A 322 -9.59 46.28 -10.16
C ASN A 322 -10.56 45.76 -9.08
N GLU A 323 -11.03 44.51 -9.18
CA GLU A 323 -11.83 43.86 -8.14
C GLU A 323 -10.98 42.95 -7.24
N THR A 324 -11.24 42.97 -5.93
CA THR A 324 -10.59 42.07 -4.97
C THR A 324 -11.17 40.66 -5.09
N ILE A 325 -10.35 39.69 -5.48
CA ILE A 325 -10.74 38.27 -5.54
C ILE A 325 -10.76 37.70 -4.12
N GLN A 326 -11.93 37.24 -3.69
CA GLN A 326 -12.09 36.54 -2.41
C GLN A 326 -11.81 35.06 -2.61
N ILE A 327 -10.69 34.58 -2.08
CA ILE A 327 -10.30 33.17 -2.12
C ILE A 327 -10.57 32.54 -0.76
N ARG A 328 -11.29 31.42 -0.71
CA ARG A 328 -11.38 30.59 0.49
C ARG A 328 -10.56 29.32 0.27
N LEU A 329 -9.61 29.09 1.18
CA LEU A 329 -8.78 27.90 1.19
C LEU A 329 -8.93 27.20 2.54
N ARG A 330 -9.21 25.90 2.51
CA ARG A 330 -9.04 25.02 3.67
C ARG A 330 -7.91 24.06 3.37
N ALA A 331 -6.86 24.11 4.18
CA ALA A 331 -5.78 23.14 4.17
C ALA A 331 -5.76 22.39 5.49
N LYS A 332 -5.47 21.09 5.43
CA LYS A 332 -5.26 20.25 6.61
C LYS A 332 -3.83 19.71 6.55
N ILE A 333 -3.09 19.89 7.63
CA ILE A 333 -1.82 19.20 7.87
C ILE A 333 -2.17 17.87 8.54
N GLN A 334 -1.78 16.76 7.93
CA GLN A 334 -1.73 15.47 8.62
C GLN A 334 -0.28 15.18 9.00
N ASN A 335 -0.06 14.96 10.30
CA ASN A 335 1.20 14.47 10.86
C ASN A 335 1.27 12.95 10.70
#